data_AF-A0A5D3BDL9-F1
#
_entry.id   AF-A0A5D3BDL9-F1
#
_cell.length_a   1.000
_cell.length_b   1.000
_cell.length_c   1.000
_cell.angle_alpha   90.00
_cell.angle_beta   90.00
_cell.angle_gamma   90.00
#
_symmetry.space_group_name_H-M   'P 1'
#
loop_
_entity.id
_entity.type
_entity.pdbx_description
1 polymer ?
#
loop_
_entity_poly.entity_id
_entity_poly.type
_entity_poly.pdbx_seq_one_letter_code
_entity_poly.pdbx_strand_id
1 'polypeptide(L)'
;MFMRMTVANNIKSTIKNTEDAKEFMKSVKKCSQSESADKSLAGTLMSTLTNIKFDGSRTIHEHILEMTNLAARLKTMEMEVNENFLVTFILNSLPSEYGQFHMNYNTLKDK
;
A
#
# COMPACT_ATOMS: atom_id res chain seq x y z
N MET A 1 -18.08 16.49 -27.21
CA MET A 1 -16.66 16.72 -26.85
C MET A 1 -15.81 15.51 -27.28
N PHE A 2 -15.29 15.53 -28.53
CA PHE A 2 -14.55 14.40 -29.12
C PHE A 2 -13.25 14.05 -28.37
N MET A 3 -12.64 15.00 -27.66
CA MET A 3 -11.38 14.81 -26.91
C MET A 3 -11.45 13.75 -25.79
N ARG A 4 -12.65 13.47 -25.25
CA ARG A 4 -12.85 12.46 -24.19
C ARG A 4 -13.21 11.06 -24.72
N MET A 5 -13.30 10.88 -26.04
CA MET A 5 -13.70 9.61 -26.65
C MET A 5 -12.57 8.57 -26.59
N THR A 6 -11.31 9.03 -26.65
CA THR A 6 -10.10 8.19 -26.70
C THR A 6 -9.42 7.98 -25.35
N VAL A 7 -9.89 8.66 -24.29
CA VAL A 7 -9.33 8.58 -22.93
C VAL A 7 -9.94 7.40 -22.18
N ALA A 8 -9.10 6.62 -21.49
CA ALA A 8 -9.52 5.48 -20.68
C ALA A 8 -10.53 5.90 -19.60
N ASN A 9 -11.50 5.03 -19.32
CA ASN A 9 -12.65 5.35 -18.46
C ASN A 9 -12.25 5.73 -17.02
N ASN A 10 -11.22 5.10 -16.47
CA ASN A 10 -10.69 5.39 -15.12
C ASN A 10 -10.10 6.80 -15.00
N ILE A 11 -9.47 7.29 -16.08
CA ILE A 11 -8.91 8.65 -16.14
C ILE A 11 -10.02 9.66 -16.46
N LYS A 12 -10.99 9.24 -17.27
CA LYS A 12 -12.10 10.07 -17.73
C LYS A 12 -12.99 10.56 -16.59
N SER A 13 -13.23 9.76 -15.55
CA SER A 13 -14.00 10.16 -14.36
C SER A 13 -13.35 11.27 -13.54
N THR A 14 -12.02 11.37 -13.61
CA THR A 14 -11.22 12.24 -12.74
C THR A 14 -10.93 13.60 -13.38
N ILE A 15 -11.11 13.73 -14.69
CA ILE A 15 -10.83 14.95 -15.47
C ILE A 15 -12.10 15.79 -15.63
N LYS A 16 -12.02 17.08 -15.27
CA LYS A 16 -13.08 18.07 -15.49
C LYS A 16 -13.35 18.29 -16.98
N ASN A 17 -14.61 18.51 -17.33
CA ASN A 17 -14.96 18.97 -18.68
C ASN A 17 -14.44 20.40 -18.88
N THR A 18 -13.60 20.59 -19.89
CA THR A 18 -13.11 21.91 -20.34
C THR A 18 -13.23 21.96 -21.86
N GLU A 19 -13.59 23.11 -22.41
CA GLU A 19 -13.64 23.33 -23.86
C GLU A 19 -12.25 23.61 -24.45
N ASP A 20 -11.28 23.97 -23.61
CA ASP A 20 -9.91 24.25 -24.01
C ASP A 20 -9.07 22.96 -24.13
N ALA A 21 -8.58 22.70 -25.35
CA ALA A 21 -7.81 21.50 -25.65
C ALA A 21 -6.47 21.43 -24.89
N LYS A 22 -5.84 22.58 -24.62
CA LYS A 22 -4.55 22.66 -23.93
C LYS A 22 -4.71 22.39 -22.43
N GLU A 23 -5.76 22.92 -21.83
CA GLU A 23 -6.14 22.68 -20.44
C GLU A 23 -6.56 21.22 -20.22
N PHE A 24 -7.30 20.64 -21.19
CA PHE A 24 -7.65 19.23 -21.19
C PHE A 24 -6.40 18.35 -21.18
N MET A 25 -5.46 18.59 -22.11
CA MET A 25 -4.21 17.82 -22.21
C MET A 25 -3.36 17.93 -20.95
N LYS A 26 -3.29 19.13 -20.35
CA LYS A 26 -2.59 19.35 -19.07
C LYS A 26 -3.22 18.55 -17.93
N SER A 27 -4.55 18.49 -17.89
CA SER A 27 -5.31 17.73 -16.89
C SER A 27 -5.12 16.22 -17.05
N VAL A 28 -5.15 15.71 -18.29
CA VAL A 28 -4.86 14.30 -18.61
C VAL A 28 -3.46 13.93 -18.13
N LYS A 29 -2.44 14.74 -18.48
CA LYS A 29 -1.05 14.49 -18.08
C LYS A 29 -0.87 14.51 -16.57
N LYS A 30 -1.51 15.45 -15.87
CA LYS A 30 -1.43 15.54 -14.41
C LYS A 30 -2.10 14.32 -13.73
N CYS A 31 -3.26 13.91 -14.22
CA CYS A 31 -3.98 12.75 -13.70
C CYS A 31 -3.16 11.46 -13.87
N SER A 32 -2.61 11.22 -15.06
CA SER A 32 -1.79 10.02 -15.32
C SER A 32 -0.50 10.00 -14.50
N GLN A 33 0.14 11.15 -14.31
CA GLN A 33 1.32 11.27 -13.44
C GLN A 33 0.98 10.98 -11.97
N SER A 34 -0.12 11.52 -11.46
CA SER A 34 -0.58 11.23 -10.08
C SER A 34 -0.84 9.74 -9.90
N GLU A 35 -1.64 9.12 -10.78
CA GLU A 35 -1.92 7.69 -10.69
C GLU A 35 -0.65 6.84 -10.75
N SER A 36 0.33 7.22 -11.57
CA SER A 36 1.62 6.51 -11.65
C SER A 36 2.46 6.67 -10.37
N ALA A 37 2.45 7.86 -9.77
CA ALA A 37 3.16 8.13 -8.52
C ALA A 37 2.50 7.40 -7.35
N ASP A 38 1.16 7.41 -7.27
CA ASP A 38 0.38 6.71 -6.26
C ASP A 38 0.62 5.19 -6.35
N LYS A 39 0.60 4.62 -7.57
CA LYS A 39 0.94 3.20 -7.82
C LYS A 39 2.38 2.86 -7.44
N SER A 40 3.34 3.71 -7.81
CA SER A 40 4.76 3.51 -7.45
C SER A 40 4.94 3.53 -5.93
N LEU A 41 4.30 4.48 -5.24
CA LEU A 41 4.41 4.65 -3.80
C LEU A 41 3.75 3.48 -3.06
N ALA A 42 2.59 3.01 -3.53
CA ALA A 42 1.96 1.82 -2.98
C ALA A 42 2.82 0.56 -3.17
N GLY A 43 3.47 0.41 -4.32
CA GLY A 43 4.44 -0.65 -4.58
C GLY A 43 5.65 -0.60 -3.63
N THR A 44 6.19 0.59 -3.37
CA THR A 44 7.27 0.79 -2.39
C THR A 44 6.81 0.41 -0.98
N LEU A 45 5.65 0.89 -0.53
CA LEU A 45 5.12 0.57 0.79
C LEU A 45 4.89 -0.93 0.98
N MET A 46 4.34 -1.61 -0.03
CA MET A 46 4.15 -3.05 0.00
C MET A 46 5.49 -3.78 0.11
N SER A 47 6.48 -3.38 -0.70
CA SER A 47 7.82 -3.95 -0.64
C SER A 47 8.46 -3.76 0.74
N THR A 48 8.35 -2.56 1.33
CA THR A 48 8.84 -2.31 2.69
C THR A 48 8.14 -3.20 3.70
N LEU A 49 6.80 -3.30 3.65
CA LEU A 49 6.01 -4.13 4.56
C LEU A 49 6.43 -5.61 4.50
N THR A 50 6.69 -6.15 3.31
CA THR A 50 7.06 -7.56 3.14
C THR A 50 8.51 -7.87 3.49
N ASN A 51 9.41 -6.88 3.39
CA ASN A 51 10.85 -7.11 3.54
C ASN A 51 11.44 -6.56 4.85
N ILE A 52 10.71 -5.73 5.59
CA ILE A 52 11.19 -5.19 6.86
C ILE A 52 11.53 -6.32 7.83
N LYS A 53 12.68 -6.21 8.50
CA LYS A 53 13.14 -7.12 9.55
C LYS A 53 13.35 -6.36 10.84
N PHE A 54 13.09 -7.02 11.96
CA PHE A 54 13.41 -6.47 13.27
C PHE A 54 14.90 -6.68 13.55
N ASP A 55 15.62 -5.59 13.74
CA ASP A 55 17.08 -5.56 13.93
C ASP A 55 17.50 -5.45 15.40
N GLY A 56 16.55 -5.39 16.32
CA GLY A 56 16.80 -5.25 17.76
C GLY A 56 17.22 -3.85 18.20
N SER A 57 17.29 -2.86 17.30
CA SER A 57 17.68 -1.49 17.64
C SER A 57 16.63 -0.73 18.45
N ARG A 58 15.37 -1.13 18.31
CA ARG A 58 14.18 -0.54 18.93
C ARG A 58 13.33 -1.61 19.60
N THR A 59 12.25 -1.20 20.27
CA THR A 59 11.32 -2.16 20.90
C THR A 59 10.48 -2.90 19.85
N ILE A 60 10.02 -4.11 20.20
CA ILE A 60 9.09 -4.89 19.36
C ILE A 60 7.79 -4.11 19.13
N HIS A 61 7.31 -3.39 20.14
CA HIS A 61 6.11 -2.57 20.01
C HIS A 61 6.26 -1.47 18.95
N GLU A 62 7.40 -0.78 18.93
CA GLU A 62 7.70 0.21 17.88
C GLU A 62 7.80 -0.44 16.50
N HIS A 63 8.34 -1.66 16.42
CA HIS A 63 8.41 -2.39 15.16
C HIS A 63 7.02 -2.79 14.64
N ILE A 64 6.15 -3.33 15.51
CA ILE A 64 4.76 -3.65 15.16
C ILE A 64 4.02 -2.37 14.74
N LEU A 65 4.19 -1.27 15.48
CA LEU A 65 3.55 0.01 15.16
C LEU A 65 3.96 0.53 13.79
N GLU A 66 5.24 0.41 13.40
CA GLU A 66 5.67 0.78 12.04
C GLU A 66 4.98 -0.09 10.99
N MET A 67 4.92 -1.41 11.18
CA MET A 67 4.26 -2.32 10.22
C MET A 67 2.76 -2.04 10.10
N THR A 68 2.07 -1.77 11.22
CA THR A 68 0.66 -1.37 11.22
C THR A 68 0.46 -0.02 10.52
N ASN A 69 1.38 0.94 10.69
CA ASN A 69 1.32 2.22 9.98
C ASN A 69 1.52 2.05 8.46
N LEU A 70 2.42 1.16 8.03
CA LEU A 70 2.58 0.81 6.61
C LEU A 70 1.28 0.24 6.03
N ALA A 71 0.64 -0.70 6.73
CA ALA A 71 -0.65 -1.28 6.33
C ALA A 71 -1.77 -0.22 6.30
N ALA A 72 -1.81 0.68 7.29
CA ALA A 72 -2.78 1.77 7.32
C ALA A 72 -2.62 2.73 6.12
N ARG A 73 -1.38 3.06 5.75
CA ARG A 73 -1.09 3.88 4.55
C ARG A 73 -1.53 3.17 3.27
N LEU A 74 -1.28 1.86 3.14
CA LEU A 74 -1.75 1.06 2.02
C LEU A 74 -3.29 1.05 1.94
N LYS A 75 -3.98 0.96 3.08
CA LYS A 75 -5.45 1.06 3.15
C LYS A 75 -5.98 2.39 2.61
N THR A 76 -5.28 3.51 2.82
CA THR A 76 -5.66 4.81 2.23
C THR A 76 -5.56 4.86 0.70
N MET A 77 -4.86 3.89 0.10
CA MET A 77 -4.67 3.74 -1.36
C MET A 77 -5.52 2.60 -1.93
N GLU A 78 -6.59 2.20 -1.22
CA GLU A 78 -7.46 1.06 -1.59
C GLU A 78 -6.73 -0.30 -1.67
N MET A 79 -5.54 -0.40 -1.08
CA MET A 79 -4.74 -1.63 -0.97
C MET A 79 -4.81 -2.20 0.44
N GLU A 80 -6.00 -2.64 0.86
CA GLU A 80 -6.18 -3.19 2.20
C GLU A 80 -5.42 -4.52 2.38
N VAL A 81 -4.61 -4.57 3.44
CA VAL A 81 -3.91 -5.78 3.86
C VAL A 81 -4.78 -6.52 4.87
N ASN A 82 -5.13 -7.77 4.57
CA ASN A 82 -5.89 -8.60 5.49
C ASN A 82 -5.13 -8.78 6.82
N GLU A 83 -5.84 -8.74 7.95
CA GLU A 83 -5.25 -8.83 9.29
C GLU A 83 -4.42 -10.11 9.47
N ASN A 84 -4.87 -11.26 8.95
CA ASN A 84 -4.13 -12.51 9.03
C ASN A 84 -2.79 -12.43 8.26
N PHE A 85 -2.76 -11.74 7.12
CA PHE A 85 -1.52 -11.50 6.39
C PHE A 85 -0.61 -10.53 7.13
N LEU A 86 -1.16 -9.46 7.73
CA LEU A 86 -0.38 -8.52 8.52
C LEU A 86 0.30 -9.21 9.72
N VAL A 87 -0.43 -10.05 10.46
CA VAL A 87 0.15 -10.85 11.55
C VAL A 87 1.24 -11.79 11.02
N THR A 88 1.02 -12.43 9.86
CA THR A 88 2.04 -13.28 9.25
C THR A 88 3.30 -12.50 8.87
N PHE A 89 3.15 -11.28 8.33
CA PHE A 89 4.30 -10.43 8.00
C PHE A 89 5.06 -10.00 9.26
N ILE A 90 4.36 -9.61 10.32
CA ILE A 90 4.95 -9.27 11.62
C ILE A 90 5.71 -10.47 12.19
N LEU A 91 5.13 -11.67 12.17
CA LEU A 91 5.81 -12.86 12.67
C LEU A 91 7.05 -13.21 11.82
N ASN A 92 7.00 -13.00 10.50
CA ASN A 92 8.11 -13.27 9.59
C ASN A 92 9.22 -12.20 9.63
N SER A 93 8.94 -11.00 10.17
CA SER A 93 9.94 -9.95 10.33
C SER A 93 10.80 -10.13 11.58
N LEU A 94 10.33 -10.92 12.55
CA LEU A 94 11.04 -11.18 13.79
C LEU A 94 12.18 -12.20 13.61
N PRO A 95 13.31 -12.03 14.33
CA PRO A 95 14.38 -13.00 14.41
C PRO A 95 13.94 -14.35 14.97
N SER A 96 14.70 -15.41 14.69
CA SER A 96 14.43 -16.79 15.15
C SER A 96 14.34 -16.93 16.68
N GLU A 97 14.98 -16.03 17.42
CA GLU A 97 14.97 -15.90 18.87
C GLU A 97 13.55 -15.64 19.40
N TYR A 98 12.67 -15.10 18.56
CA TYR A 98 11.25 -14.90 18.83
C TYR A 98 10.38 -16.05 18.32
N GLY A 99 10.96 -17.20 17.93
CA GLY A 99 10.25 -18.36 17.38
C GLY A 99 9.14 -18.90 18.28
N GLN A 100 9.18 -18.63 19.59
CA GLN A 100 8.11 -18.99 20.52
C GLN A 100 6.79 -18.24 20.25
N PHE A 101 6.84 -17.03 19.67
CA PHE A 101 5.66 -16.29 19.21
C PHE A 101 4.98 -16.95 18.01
N HIS A 102 5.78 -17.51 17.07
CA HIS A 102 5.27 -18.29 15.93
C HIS A 102 4.47 -19.51 16.39
N MET A 103 5.00 -20.23 17.38
CA MET A 103 4.40 -21.47 17.88
C MET A 103 3.07 -21.22 18.62
N ASN A 104 2.99 -20.14 19.42
CA ASN A 104 1.77 -19.76 20.12
C ASN A 104 0.63 -19.31 19.17
N TYR A 105 0.94 -18.57 18.10
CA TYR A 105 -0.09 -18.11 17.15
C TYR A 105 -0.74 -19.27 16.39
N ASN A 106 0.06 -20.24 15.93
CA ASN A 106 -0.48 -21.41 15.21
C ASN A 106 -1.38 -22.26 16.12
N THR A 107 -1.02 -22.42 17.39
CA THR A 107 -1.80 -23.22 18.35
C THR A 107 -3.14 -22.56 18.71
N LEU A 108 -3.22 -21.22 18.64
CA LEU A 108 -4.47 -20.47 18.83
C LEU A 108 -5.38 -20.51 17.60
N LYS A 109 -4.82 -20.72 16.40
CA LYS A 109 -5.59 -20.81 15.14
C LYS A 109 -6.23 -22.20 14.94
N ASP A 110 -5.63 -23.25 15.50
CA ASP A 110 -6.11 -24.63 15.42
C ASP A 110 -7.19 -24.98 16.46
N LYS A 111 -7.72 -23.98 17.18
CA LYS A 111 -8.75 -24.12 18.21
C LYS A 111 -10.01 -23.35 17.82
#